data_AF-A0A8D0GBT0-F1
#
_entry.id   AF-A0A8D0GBT0-F1
#
_cell.length_a   1.000
_cell.length_b   1.000
_cell.length_c   1.000
_cell.angle_alpha   90.00
_cell.angle_beta   90.00
_cell.angle_gamma   90.00
#
_symmetry.space_group_name_H-M   'P 1'
#
loop_
_entity.id
_entity.type
_entity.pdbx_description
1 polymer ?
#
loop_
_entity_poly.entity_id
_entity_poly.type
_entity_poly.pdbx_seq_one_letter_code
_entity_poly.pdbx_strand_id
1 'polypeptide(L)'
;LQPLYYIKSLESSVKETLHKAFWDSLKEQLSASPPDYKHAIKLLQEIKEILLSLLLPRHSRLRNQIEEALDMGLIRQEAEHGALDIPKTPGSVPSCDGFAL
;
A
#
# COMPACT_ATOMS: atom_id res chain seq x y z
N LEU A 1 36.15 -8.09 -1.02
CA LEU A 1 35.02 -7.78 -0.11
C LEU A 1 34.37 -6.42 -0.38
N GLN A 2 35.14 -5.37 -0.71
CA GLN A 2 34.59 -4.05 -1.08
C GLN A 2 33.57 -4.01 -2.25
N PRO A 3 33.71 -4.80 -3.33
CA PRO A 3 32.77 -4.72 -4.46
C PRO A 3 31.35 -5.18 -4.11
N LEU A 4 31.23 -6.25 -3.33
CA LEU A 4 29.93 -6.80 -2.92
C LEU A 4 29.21 -5.89 -1.91
N TYR A 5 29.95 -5.21 -1.03
CA TYR A 5 29.38 -4.23 -0.11
C TYR A 5 28.85 -2.98 -0.84
N TYR A 6 29.58 -2.50 -1.86
CA TYR A 6 29.15 -1.37 -2.68
C TYR A 6 27.87 -1.67 -3.48
N ILE A 7 27.79 -2.86 -4.09
CA ILE A 7 26.58 -3.27 -4.83
C ILE A 7 25.38 -3.37 -3.89
N LYS A 8 25.53 -4.01 -2.72
CA LYS A 8 24.44 -4.09 -1.73
C LYS A 8 24.02 -2.71 -1.21
N SER A 9 24.97 -1.82 -0.98
CA SER A 9 24.69 -0.43 -0.57
C SER A 9 23.93 0.33 -1.65
N LEU A 10 24.36 0.20 -2.91
CA LEU A 10 23.70 0.81 -4.06
C LEU A 10 22.28 0.26 -4.27
N GLU A 11 22.11 -1.06 -4.18
CA GLU A 11 20.80 -1.73 -4.22
C GLU A 11 19.87 -1.19 -3.13
N SER A 12 20.37 -0.99 -1.91
CA SER A 12 19.61 -0.37 -0.82
C SER A 12 19.19 1.05 -1.17
N SER A 13 20.12 1.89 -1.62
CA SER A 13 19.82 3.29 -1.97
C SER A 13 18.83 3.40 -3.13
N VAL A 14 18.93 2.53 -4.14
CA VAL A 14 17.98 2.49 -5.25
C VAL A 14 16.59 2.05 -4.76
N LYS A 15 16.53 1.02 -3.92
CA LYS A 15 15.28 0.53 -3.32
C LYS A 15 14.60 1.63 -2.47
N GLU A 16 15.36 2.30 -1.62
CA GLU A 16 14.88 3.43 -0.81
C GLU A 16 14.35 4.57 -1.69
N THR A 17 15.08 4.92 -2.74
CA THR A 17 14.66 5.98 -3.68
C THR A 17 13.38 5.62 -4.41
N LEU A 18 13.25 4.39 -4.89
CA LEU A 18 12.06 3.92 -5.60
C LEU A 18 10.85 3.84 -4.66
N HIS A 19 11.04 3.31 -3.45
CA HIS A 19 9.98 3.26 -2.43
C HIS A 19 9.49 4.68 -2.09
N LYS A 20 10.42 5.62 -1.91
CA LYS A 20 10.09 7.02 -1.65
C LYS A 20 9.30 7.64 -2.79
N ALA A 21 9.77 7.49 -4.03
CA ALA A 21 9.08 8.03 -5.19
C ALA A 21 7.64 7.48 -5.33
N PHE A 22 7.46 6.18 -5.03
CA PHE A 22 6.13 5.57 -5.03
C PHE A 22 5.20 6.21 -3.99
N TRP A 23 5.64 6.31 -2.73
CA TRP A 23 4.81 6.86 -1.65
C TRP A 23 4.57 8.37 -1.80
N ASP A 24 5.55 9.12 -2.29
CA ASP A 24 5.40 10.55 -2.59
C ASP A 24 4.33 10.75 -3.69
N SER A 25 4.37 9.95 -4.76
CA SER A 25 3.37 10.00 -5.84
C SER A 25 1.97 9.61 -5.34
N LEU A 26 1.87 8.57 -4.51
CA LEU A 26 0.60 8.16 -3.92
C LEU A 26 0.01 9.26 -3.03
N LYS A 27 0.85 9.91 -2.22
CA LYS A 27 0.43 11.03 -1.36
C LYS A 27 -0.07 12.21 -2.18
N GLU A 28 0.58 12.54 -3.27
CA GLU A 28 0.17 13.62 -4.19
C GLU A 28 -1.21 13.33 -4.80
N GLN A 29 -1.43 12.11 -5.29
CA GLN A 29 -2.72 11.67 -5.86
C GLN A 29 -3.86 11.74 -4.86
N LEU A 30 -3.63 11.30 -3.62
CA LEU A 30 -4.64 11.33 -2.56
C LEU A 30 -4.90 12.73 -2.00
N SER A 31 -3.96 13.67 -2.18
CA SER A 31 -4.09 15.06 -1.73
C SER A 31 -4.68 15.98 -2.80
N ALA A 32 -4.85 15.49 -4.03
CA ALA A 32 -5.45 16.23 -5.14
C ALA A 32 -6.93 16.56 -4.88
N SER A 33 -7.47 17.52 -5.64
CA SER A 33 -8.88 17.91 -5.59
C SER A 33 -9.47 17.91 -7.01
N PRO A 34 -10.28 16.89 -7.40
CA PRO A 34 -10.64 15.71 -6.59
C PRO A 34 -9.46 14.72 -6.44
N PRO A 35 -9.44 13.90 -5.37
CA PRO A 35 -8.42 12.87 -5.16
C PRO A 35 -8.49 11.76 -6.22
N ASP A 36 -7.33 11.23 -6.63
CA ASP A 36 -7.24 10.05 -7.51
C ASP A 36 -6.90 8.80 -6.68
N TYR A 37 -7.87 7.91 -6.53
CA TYR A 37 -7.73 6.68 -5.74
C TYR A 37 -7.21 5.48 -6.55
N LYS A 38 -6.95 5.60 -7.86
CA LYS A 38 -6.61 4.43 -8.71
C LYS A 38 -5.43 3.62 -8.17
N HIS A 39 -4.34 4.27 -7.80
CA HIS A 39 -3.15 3.58 -7.28
C HIS A 39 -3.37 3.05 -5.86
N ALA A 40 -4.09 3.78 -5.00
CA ALA A 40 -4.41 3.32 -3.66
C ALA A 40 -5.28 2.05 -3.69
N ILE A 41 -6.30 2.02 -4.55
CA ILE A 41 -7.18 0.86 -4.73
C ILE A 41 -6.38 -0.35 -5.25
N LYS A 42 -5.47 -0.13 -6.20
CA LYS A 42 -4.59 -1.19 -6.71
C LYS A 42 -3.69 -1.75 -5.59
N LEU A 43 -3.10 -0.87 -4.78
CA LEU A 43 -2.27 -1.28 -3.65
C LEU A 43 -3.07 -2.10 -2.62
N LEU A 44 -4.29 -1.67 -2.28
CA LEU A 44 -5.18 -2.42 -1.38
C LEU A 44 -5.53 -3.80 -1.94
N GLN A 45 -5.71 -3.92 -3.25
CA GLN A 45 -5.94 -5.20 -3.91
C GLN A 45 -4.72 -6.12 -3.79
N GLU A 46 -3.52 -5.61 -4.04
CA GLU A 46 -2.27 -6.38 -3.89
C GLU A 46 -2.08 -6.85 -2.43
N ILE A 47 -2.35 -5.98 -1.45
CA ILE A 47 -2.31 -6.32 -0.03
C ILE A 47 -3.33 -7.41 0.29
N LYS A 48 -4.57 -7.32 -0.23
CA LYS A 48 -5.60 -8.36 -0.06
C LYS A 48 -5.10 -9.71 -0.57
N GLU A 49 -4.54 -9.74 -1.77
CA GLU A 49 -4.04 -10.96 -2.40
C GLU A 49 -2.89 -11.59 -1.60
N ILE A 50 -1.92 -10.78 -1.16
CA ILE A 50 -0.83 -11.22 -0.29
C ILE A 50 -1.38 -11.79 1.01
N LEU A 51 -2.25 -11.06 1.71
CA LEU A 51 -2.85 -11.50 2.96
C LEU A 51 -3.58 -12.84 2.79
N LEU A 52 -4.37 -13.00 1.73
CA LEU A 52 -5.08 -14.25 1.44
C LEU A 52 -4.13 -15.39 1.10
N SER A 53 -3.03 -15.13 0.38
CA SER A 53 -2.01 -16.15 0.05
C SER A 53 -1.27 -16.68 1.27
N LEU A 54 -1.19 -15.89 2.34
CA LEU A 54 -0.57 -16.27 3.61
C LEU A 54 -1.50 -17.12 4.49
N LEU A 55 -2.80 -17.21 4.15
CA LEU A 55 -3.75 -17.99 4.92
C LEU A 55 -3.68 -19.48 4.60
N LEU A 56 -3.75 -20.28 5.66
CA LEU A 56 -3.98 -21.72 5.52
C LEU A 56 -5.44 -22.01 5.17
N PRO A 57 -5.75 -23.09 4.42
CA PRO A 57 -7.11 -23.42 3.98
C PRO A 57 -8.15 -23.51 5.12
N ARG A 58 -7.72 -23.77 6.36
CA ARG A 58 -8.59 -23.92 7.52
C ARG A 58 -9.01 -22.60 8.17
N HIS A 59 -8.43 -21.46 7.78
CA HIS A 59 -8.68 -20.14 8.37
C HIS A 59 -9.87 -19.44 7.70
N SER A 60 -11.02 -20.12 7.59
CA SER A 60 -12.20 -19.57 6.90
C SER A 60 -12.74 -18.30 7.54
N ARG A 61 -12.72 -18.20 8.88
CA ARG A 61 -13.14 -16.99 9.59
C ARG A 61 -12.26 -15.77 9.25
N LEU A 62 -10.94 -15.93 9.36
CA LEU A 62 -10.00 -14.84 9.08
C LEU A 62 -10.04 -14.46 7.59
N ARG A 63 -10.19 -15.44 6.70
CA ARG A 63 -10.41 -15.21 5.28
C ARG A 63 -11.61 -14.30 5.03
N ASN A 64 -12.77 -14.63 5.61
CA ASN A 64 -13.98 -13.83 5.44
C ASN A 64 -13.80 -12.42 5.98
N GLN A 65 -13.15 -12.28 7.15
CA GLN A 65 -12.84 -10.96 7.71
C GLN A 65 -11.98 -10.10 6.79
N ILE A 66 -10.98 -10.70 6.12
CA ILE A 66 -10.14 -9.99 5.13
C ILE A 66 -10.95 -9.65 3.87
N GLU A 67 -11.78 -10.58 3.39
CA GLU A 67 -12.63 -10.33 2.21
C GLU A 67 -13.67 -9.24 2.46
N GLU A 68 -14.27 -9.19 3.64
CA GLU A 68 -15.23 -8.15 4.08
C GLU A 68 -14.55 -6.80 4.31
N ALA A 69 -13.41 -6.76 5.02
CA ALA A 69 -12.71 -5.52 5.31
C ALA A 69 -12.08 -4.89 4.07
N LEU A 70 -11.65 -5.71 3.11
CA LEU A 70 -11.10 -5.28 1.83
C LEU A 70 -12.08 -5.63 0.70
N ASP A 71 -13.35 -5.23 0.85
CA ASP A 71 -14.32 -5.31 -0.24
C ASP A 71 -13.97 -4.29 -1.34
N MET A 72 -13.26 -4.76 -2.36
CA MET A 72 -12.79 -3.92 -3.46
C MET A 72 -13.93 -3.32 -4.30
N GLY A 73 -15.11 -3.95 -4.30
CA GLY A 73 -16.28 -3.43 -4.97
C GLY A 73 -16.81 -2.20 -4.24
N LEU A 74 -17.00 -2.33 -2.93
CA LEU A 74 -17.45 -1.23 -2.07
C LEU A 74 -16.44 -0.08 -2.07
N ILE A 75 -15.14 -0.36 -1.87
CA ILE A 75 -14.09 0.67 -1.84
C ILE A 75 -14.06 1.46 -3.15
N ARG A 76 -14.20 0.79 -4.30
CA ARG A 76 -14.22 1.47 -5.61
C ARG A 76 -15.44 2.37 -5.75
N GLN A 77 -16.61 1.88 -5.35
CA GLN A 77 -17.85 2.64 -5.38
C GLN A 77 -17.73 3.90 -4.51
N GLU A 78 -17.26 3.75 -3.27
CA GLU A 78 -17.08 4.89 -2.36
C GLU A 78 -16.07 5.90 -2.91
N ALA A 79 -14.98 5.45 -3.54
CA ALA A 79 -13.99 6.31 -4.17
C ALA A 79 -14.57 7.10 -5.36
N GLU A 80 -15.35 6.45 -6.24
CA GLU A 80 -15.98 7.09 -7.41
C GLU A 80 -17.02 8.13 -7.02
N HIS A 81 -17.69 7.94 -5.88
CA HIS A 81 -18.68 8.88 -5.35
C HIS A 81 -18.10 9.89 -4.35
N GLY A 82 -16.78 9.87 -4.10
CA GLY A 82 -16.13 10.76 -3.13
C GLY A 82 -16.57 10.53 -1.68
N ALA A 83 -17.12 9.35 -1.39
CA ALA A 83 -17.60 8.94 -0.07
C ALA A 83 -16.56 8.16 0.74
N LEU A 84 -15.43 7.80 0.11
CA LEU A 84 -14.36 7.06 0.78
C LEU A 84 -13.71 7.92 1.87
N ASP A 85 -14.08 7.65 3.12
CA ASP A 85 -13.53 8.35 4.28
C ASP A 85 -12.17 7.74 4.65
N ILE A 86 -11.10 8.39 4.20
CA ILE A 86 -9.75 8.06 4.66
C ILE A 86 -9.48 8.88 5.92
N PRO A 87 -9.38 8.26 7.11
CA PRO A 87 -9.08 9.00 8.32
C PRO A 87 -7.76 9.75 8.13
N LYS A 88 -7.83 11.09 8.25
CA LYS A 88 -6.68 11.99 8.20
C LYS A 88 -5.86 11.87 9.48
N THR A 89 -5.36 10.67 9.78
CA THR A 89 -4.34 10.52 10.81
C THR A 89 -3.02 11.05 10.26
N PRO A 90 -2.33 11.99 10.95
CA PRO A 90 -1.01 12.44 10.53
C PRO A 90 -0.04 11.25 10.57
N GLY A 91 0.15 10.57 9.43
CA GLY A 91 1.01 9.39 9.31
C GLY A 91 0.48 8.23 8.45
N SER A 92 -0.68 8.31 7.81
CA SER A 92 -1.28 7.17 7.07
C SER A 92 -0.71 6.90 5.67
N VAL A 93 0.19 7.75 5.16
CA VAL A 93 1.14 7.32 4.11
C VAL A 93 2.44 7.02 4.85
N PRO A 94 2.93 5.77 4.84
CA PRO A 94 4.17 5.47 5.52
C PRO A 94 5.28 6.33 4.95
N SER A 95 5.76 7.28 5.76
CA SER A 95 7.05 7.92 5.51
C SER A 95 8.08 6.80 5.45
N CYS A 96 8.99 6.83 4.47
CA CYS A 96 10.00 5.77 4.26
C CYS A 96 10.86 5.46 5.50
N ASP A 97 10.81 6.32 6.52
CA ASP A 97 11.46 6.13 7.81
C ASP A 97 11.02 4.84 8.54
N GLY A 98 9.86 4.27 8.21
CA GLY A 98 9.30 3.07 8.89
C GLY A 98 9.49 1.72 8.18
N PHE A 99 10.04 1.68 6.96
CA PHE A 99 10.20 0.46 6.15
C PHE A 99 11.67 0.12 5.84
N ALA A 100 12.59 0.51 6.72
CA ALA A 100 13.94 -0.05 6.74
C ALA A 100 13.86 -1.47 7.35
N LEU A 101 13.64 -2.48 6.49
CA LEU A 101 13.98 -3.88 6.78
C LEU A 101 15.42 -4.15 6.37
#